data_AF-A0AAE3M1J7-F1
#
_entry.id   AF-A0AAE3M1J7-F1
#
_cell.length_a   1.000
_cell.length_b   1.000
_cell.length_c   1.000
_cell.angle_alpha   90.00
_cell.angle_beta   90.00
_cell.angle_gamma   90.00
#
_symmetry.space_group_name_H-M   'P 1'
#
loop_
_entity.id
_entity.type
_entity.pdbx_description
1 polymer ?
#
loop_
_entity_poly.entity_id
_entity_poly.type
_entity_poly.pdbx_seq_one_letter_code
_entity_poly.pdbx_strand_id
1 'polypeptide(L)'
;MWLHIKKYCIILCTLFFLTSCFKEDLSKISDNYTWEPDVSVPIFENTYYLTDSNLPVPFTSFYPNLNRDITFSKDFDLSFTNLFEDTEYIRKLSFNLGAENFFPAELHIFIDFMQNPNVYIKTLEIDPEINIPAASINNQGEITISQPFVQLIPVNIDDEDIIQNTDFIRVLIRITNREISDEIIANLENYYCDCSIGIKAELQVPIN
;
A
#
# COMPACT_ATOMS: atom_id res chain seq x y z
N MET A 1 33.34 -1.51 -69.89
CA MET A 1 33.76 -2.45 -68.82
C MET A 1 34.45 -1.68 -67.66
N TRP A 2 33.82 -0.64 -67.11
CA TRP A 2 34.47 0.29 -66.15
C TRP A 2 33.50 0.84 -65.08
N LEU A 3 32.41 0.11 -64.78
CA LEU A 3 31.37 0.56 -63.84
C LEU A 3 31.18 -0.34 -62.61
N HIS A 4 31.86 -1.49 -62.53
CA HIS A 4 31.72 -2.40 -61.38
C HIS A 4 32.79 -2.25 -60.29
N ILE A 5 33.88 -1.51 -60.53
CA ILE A 5 34.98 -1.40 -59.56
C ILE A 5 34.69 -0.35 -58.46
N LYS A 6 33.84 0.65 -58.72
CA LYS A 6 33.58 1.74 -57.75
C LYS A 6 32.65 1.37 -56.58
N LYS A 7 31.78 0.36 -56.72
CA LYS A 7 30.82 -0.01 -55.66
C LYS A 7 31.45 -0.83 -54.52
N TYR A 8 32.48 -1.62 -54.80
CA TYR A 8 33.11 -2.46 -53.78
C TYR A 8 34.09 -1.71 -52.86
N CYS A 9 34.67 -0.59 -53.32
CA CYS A 9 35.55 0.24 -52.47
C CYS A 9 34.79 0.97 -51.36
N ILE A 10 33.54 1.37 -51.59
CA ILE A 10 32.76 2.13 -50.59
C ILE A 10 32.31 1.20 -49.44
N ILE A 11 31.96 -0.06 -49.75
CA ILE A 11 31.53 -1.05 -48.76
C ILE A 11 32.70 -1.52 -47.88
N LEU A 12 33.92 -1.61 -48.43
CA LEU A 12 35.09 -2.01 -47.65
C LEU A 12 35.58 -0.90 -46.69
N CYS A 13 35.41 0.38 -47.08
CA CYS A 13 35.76 1.51 -46.20
C CYS A 13 34.76 1.71 -45.05
N THR A 14 33.46 1.45 -45.22
CA THR A 14 32.49 1.56 -44.12
C THR A 14 32.62 0.45 -43.07
N LEU A 15 33.12 -0.73 -43.45
CA LEU A 15 33.39 -1.83 -42.51
C LEU A 15 34.61 -1.58 -41.59
N PHE A 16 35.57 -0.77 -42.02
CA PHE A 16 36.76 -0.45 -41.21
C PHE A 16 36.55 0.71 -40.20
N PHE A 17 35.49 1.51 -40.36
CA PHE A 17 35.14 2.56 -39.39
C PHE A 17 34.22 2.06 -38.25
N LEU A 18 33.70 0.84 -38.33
CA LEU A 18 32.88 0.24 -37.26
C LEU A 18 33.72 -0.42 -36.16
N THR A 19 35.01 -0.70 -36.39
CA THR A 19 35.88 -1.33 -35.39
C THR A 19 36.61 -0.32 -34.49
N SER A 20 36.45 0.99 -34.69
CA SER A 20 37.17 2.01 -33.92
C SER A 20 36.36 2.72 -32.83
N CYS A 21 35.11 2.31 -32.58
CA CYS A 21 34.25 2.96 -31.57
C CYS A 21 33.74 2.01 -30.47
N PHE A 22 34.48 0.95 -30.16
CA PHE A 22 34.28 0.15 -28.95
C PHE A 22 35.62 -0.17 -28.29
N LYS A 23 36.31 0.88 -27.84
CA LYS A 23 37.02 0.75 -26.56
C LYS A 23 35.98 1.04 -25.49
N GLU A 24 35.07 0.09 -25.29
CA GLU A 24 34.34 0.05 -24.03
C GLU A 24 35.40 -0.14 -22.95
N ASP A 25 35.54 0.88 -22.13
CA ASP A 25 36.44 0.89 -21.02
C ASP A 25 35.88 -0.07 -19.97
N LEU A 26 36.22 -1.36 -20.09
CA LEU A 26 35.81 -2.42 -19.16
C LEU A 26 36.27 -2.13 -17.73
N SER A 27 37.17 -1.16 -17.51
CA SER A 27 37.53 -0.67 -16.17
C SER A 27 36.43 0.19 -15.51
N LYS A 28 35.38 0.55 -16.26
CA LYS A 28 34.17 1.22 -15.75
C LYS A 28 33.03 0.26 -15.44
N ILE A 29 33.17 -1.02 -15.79
CA ILE A 29 32.32 -2.07 -15.22
C ILE A 29 32.85 -2.24 -13.80
N SER A 30 32.18 -1.60 -12.85
CA SER A 30 32.39 -1.84 -11.42
C SER A 30 32.27 -3.34 -11.18
N ASP A 31 33.30 -3.97 -10.62
CA ASP A 31 33.26 -5.37 -10.18
C ASP A 31 32.13 -5.62 -9.16
N ASN A 32 31.56 -4.55 -8.60
CA ASN A 32 30.39 -4.57 -7.73
C ASN A 32 29.15 -4.13 -8.53
N TYR A 33 28.32 -5.09 -8.92
CA TYR A 33 26.98 -4.84 -9.44
C TYR A 33 25.98 -5.01 -8.30
N THR A 34 25.24 -3.95 -7.98
CA THR A 34 24.17 -3.98 -6.99
C THR A 34 22.84 -4.16 -7.71
N TRP A 35 22.08 -5.18 -7.34
CA TRP A 35 20.73 -5.39 -7.87
C TRP A 35 19.71 -4.73 -6.95
N GLU A 36 18.86 -3.86 -7.53
CA GLU A 36 17.82 -3.13 -6.81
C GLU A 36 16.42 -3.52 -7.32
N PRO A 37 15.86 -4.68 -6.89
CA PRO A 37 14.51 -5.05 -7.27
C PRO A 37 13.46 -4.33 -6.41
N ASP A 38 12.37 -3.96 -7.07
CA ASP A 38 11.11 -3.56 -6.43
C ASP A 38 10.19 -4.78 -6.32
N VAL A 39 9.86 -5.19 -5.10
CA VAL A 39 8.93 -6.30 -4.82
C VAL A 39 7.64 -5.75 -4.19
N SER A 40 6.48 -6.23 -4.66
CA SER A 40 5.18 -5.87 -4.11
C SER A 40 4.35 -7.13 -3.88
N VAL A 41 3.88 -7.33 -2.64
CA VAL A 41 3.11 -8.51 -2.23
C VAL A 41 1.86 -8.05 -1.48
N PRO A 42 0.65 -8.53 -1.84
CA PRO A 42 -0.54 -8.25 -1.04
C PRO A 42 -0.42 -8.92 0.34
N ILE A 43 -0.69 -8.19 1.42
CA ILE A 43 -0.81 -8.77 2.75
C ILE A 43 -2.24 -9.26 2.95
N PHE A 44 -3.22 -8.38 2.71
CA PHE A 44 -4.62 -8.72 2.89
C PHE A 44 -5.57 -7.86 2.06
N GLU A 45 -6.80 -8.34 1.97
CA GLU A 45 -7.98 -7.65 1.48
C GLU A 45 -9.15 -8.01 2.42
N ASN A 46 -9.92 -7.02 2.87
CA ASN A 46 -11.05 -7.24 3.75
C ASN A 46 -12.15 -6.19 3.53
N THR A 47 -13.40 -6.64 3.63
CA THR A 47 -14.59 -5.78 3.66
C THR A 47 -15.06 -5.62 5.09
N TYR A 48 -15.32 -4.38 5.51
CA TYR A 48 -15.77 -4.04 6.86
C TYR A 48 -17.21 -3.55 6.81
N TYR A 49 -18.11 -4.28 7.48
CA TYR A 49 -19.50 -3.89 7.67
C TYR A 49 -19.71 -3.28 9.05
N LEU A 50 -20.77 -2.49 9.23
CA LEU A 50 -21.14 -1.98 10.56
C LEU A 50 -21.37 -3.08 11.60
N THR A 51 -21.84 -4.24 11.17
CA THR A 51 -22.04 -5.43 12.00
C THR A 51 -20.75 -6.01 12.56
N ASP A 52 -19.59 -5.69 11.97
CA ASP A 52 -18.29 -6.16 12.43
C ASP A 52 -17.71 -5.30 13.55
N SER A 53 -18.39 -4.20 13.91
CA SER A 53 -17.99 -3.36 15.04
C SER A 53 -18.26 -4.04 16.39
N ASN A 54 -17.52 -3.64 17.42
CA ASN A 54 -17.72 -4.09 18.81
C ASN A 54 -18.97 -3.47 19.48
N LEU A 55 -20.00 -3.13 18.71
CA LEU A 55 -21.17 -2.38 19.17
C LEU A 55 -22.34 -3.33 19.51
N PRO A 56 -23.16 -3.00 20.53
CA PRO A 56 -24.31 -3.82 20.88
C PRO A 56 -25.37 -3.85 19.76
N VAL A 57 -25.95 -5.02 19.50
CA VAL A 57 -27.06 -5.24 18.56
C VAL A 57 -28.40 -5.10 19.31
N PRO A 58 -29.46 -4.47 18.74
CA PRO A 58 -29.59 -3.95 17.38
C PRO A 58 -29.07 -2.52 17.20
N PHE A 59 -28.16 -2.37 16.24
CA PHE A 59 -27.37 -1.16 16.01
C PHE A 59 -28.18 0.09 15.60
N THR A 60 -29.24 -0.09 14.81
CA THR A 60 -30.12 0.98 14.30
C THR A 60 -30.72 1.82 15.41
N SER A 61 -30.95 1.22 16.59
CA SER A 61 -31.50 1.92 17.76
C SER A 61 -30.46 2.81 18.48
N PHE A 62 -29.18 2.51 18.33
CA PHE A 62 -28.08 3.21 18.99
C PHE A 62 -27.39 4.24 18.09
N TYR A 63 -27.36 4.00 16.78
CA TYR A 63 -26.65 4.87 15.83
C TYR A 63 -26.91 6.37 15.98
N PRO A 64 -28.18 6.84 16.10
CA PRO A 64 -28.47 8.27 16.22
C PRO A 64 -27.98 8.88 17.53
N ASN A 65 -27.78 8.06 18.56
CA ASN A 65 -27.44 8.46 19.92
C ASN A 65 -25.98 8.12 20.30
N LEU A 66 -25.19 7.60 19.36
CA LEU A 66 -23.79 7.26 19.61
C LEU A 66 -22.96 8.54 19.67
N ASN A 67 -22.73 9.06 20.89
CA ASN A 67 -21.76 10.15 21.11
C ASN A 67 -20.30 9.68 21.11
N ARG A 68 -20.03 8.46 20.63
CA ARG A 68 -18.69 7.89 20.50
C ARG A 68 -18.38 7.57 19.05
N ASP A 69 -17.09 7.64 18.72
CA ASP A 69 -16.56 7.19 17.45
C ASP A 69 -16.83 5.69 17.28
N ILE A 70 -17.12 5.30 16.05
CA ILE A 70 -17.28 3.89 15.67
C ILE A 70 -15.93 3.46 15.12
N THR A 71 -15.37 2.39 15.68
CA THR A 71 -14.09 1.85 15.25
C THR A 71 -14.24 0.38 14.90
N PHE A 72 -13.77 0.03 13.71
CA PHE A 72 -13.54 -1.33 13.27
C PHE A 72 -12.06 -1.64 13.44
N SER A 73 -11.75 -2.87 13.81
CA SER A 73 -10.36 -3.31 13.88
C SER A 73 -10.25 -4.74 13.38
N LYS A 74 -9.21 -5.01 12.58
CA LYS A 74 -8.84 -6.36 12.19
C LYS A 74 -7.35 -6.55 12.33
N ASP A 75 -6.98 -7.70 12.87
CA ASP A 75 -5.60 -8.12 13.05
C ASP A 75 -5.21 -9.04 11.90
N PHE A 76 -4.01 -8.85 11.38
CA PHE A 76 -3.41 -9.64 10.31
C PHE A 76 -2.02 -10.08 10.71
N ASP A 77 -1.69 -11.34 10.42
CA ASP A 77 -0.34 -11.87 10.62
C ASP A 77 0.62 -11.13 9.68
N LEU A 78 1.64 -10.50 10.24
CA LEU A 78 2.69 -9.85 9.49
C LEU A 78 3.99 -9.85 10.30
N SER A 79 4.95 -10.64 9.85
CA SER A 79 6.28 -10.67 10.43
C SER A 79 7.31 -10.31 9.37
N PHE A 80 8.01 -9.18 9.57
CA PHE A 80 9.02 -8.71 8.62
C PHE A 80 10.20 -9.67 8.52
N THR A 81 10.58 -10.31 9.63
CA THR A 81 11.63 -11.33 9.69
C THR A 81 11.23 -12.63 8.99
N ASN A 82 9.93 -12.91 8.86
CA ASN A 82 9.44 -14.02 8.02
C ASN A 82 9.33 -13.63 6.54
N LEU A 83 9.09 -12.36 6.24
CA LEU A 83 8.97 -11.85 4.87
C LEU A 83 10.32 -11.62 4.19
N PHE A 84 11.34 -11.25 4.96
CA PHE A 84 12.68 -10.95 4.48
C PHE A 84 13.68 -11.78 5.29
N GLU A 85 14.41 -12.68 4.61
CA GLU A 85 15.48 -13.48 5.23
C GLU A 85 16.56 -12.59 5.85
N ASP A 86 16.93 -11.52 5.14
CA ASP A 86 17.94 -10.55 5.54
C ASP A 86 17.35 -9.13 5.49
N THR A 87 16.91 -8.62 6.63
CA THR A 87 16.32 -7.28 6.74
C THR A 87 17.34 -6.16 6.44
N GLU A 88 18.64 -6.46 6.50
CA GLU A 88 19.72 -5.52 6.14
C GLU A 88 19.73 -5.10 4.66
N TYR A 89 19.11 -5.89 3.78
CA TYR A 89 18.99 -5.55 2.36
C TYR A 89 17.75 -4.69 2.07
N ILE A 90 16.89 -4.41 3.04
CA ILE A 90 15.73 -3.56 2.83
C ILE A 90 16.21 -2.10 2.81
N ARG A 91 16.13 -1.46 1.65
CA ARG A 91 16.48 -0.04 1.49
C ARG A 91 15.29 0.87 1.75
N LYS A 92 14.10 0.45 1.31
CA LYS A 92 12.83 1.13 1.61
C LYS A 92 11.73 0.11 1.80
N LEU A 93 10.80 0.45 2.69
CA LEU A 93 9.61 -0.33 2.95
C LEU A 93 8.41 0.60 2.97
N SER A 94 7.31 0.17 2.38
CA SER A 94 6.06 0.93 2.38
C SER A 94 4.86 0.00 2.36
N PHE A 95 3.77 0.41 3.00
CA PHE A 95 2.47 -0.18 2.79
C PHE A 95 1.80 0.45 1.57
N ASN A 96 1.22 -0.37 0.70
CA ASN A 96 0.33 0.08 -0.35
C ASN A 96 -1.11 -0.12 0.13
N LEU A 97 -1.68 0.93 0.71
CA LEU A 97 -3.07 0.94 1.18
C LEU A 97 -4.00 1.28 0.03
N GLY A 98 -4.93 0.39 -0.28
CA GLY A 98 -6.07 0.65 -1.15
C GLY A 98 -7.36 0.56 -0.35
N ALA A 99 -8.26 1.52 -0.48
CA ALA A 99 -9.54 1.49 0.21
C ALA A 99 -10.65 2.17 -0.60
N GLU A 100 -11.89 1.73 -0.40
CA GLU A 100 -13.07 2.32 -1.02
C GLU A 100 -14.20 2.41 0.01
N ASN A 101 -14.67 3.62 0.26
CA ASN A 101 -15.62 3.91 1.32
C ASN A 101 -17.05 3.90 0.77
N PHE A 102 -17.90 3.00 1.27
CA PHE A 102 -19.34 2.98 0.99
C PHE A 102 -20.15 3.39 2.23
N PHE A 103 -19.55 4.15 3.15
CA PHE A 103 -20.25 4.86 4.23
C PHE A 103 -20.52 6.33 3.89
N PRO A 104 -21.69 6.88 4.24
CA PRO A 104 -21.97 8.32 4.18
C PRO A 104 -21.32 9.06 5.37
N ALA A 105 -20.04 8.80 5.61
CA ALA A 105 -19.24 9.36 6.68
C ALA A 105 -17.75 9.27 6.31
N GLU A 106 -16.94 10.18 6.84
CA GLU A 106 -15.48 10.13 6.65
C GLU A 106 -14.89 8.94 7.42
N LEU A 107 -13.82 8.34 6.87
CA LEU A 107 -13.10 7.26 7.53
C LEU A 107 -11.65 7.66 7.76
N HIS A 108 -11.17 7.44 8.99
CA HIS A 108 -9.75 7.55 9.32
C HIS A 108 -9.17 6.15 9.49
N ILE A 109 -8.10 5.85 8.74
CA ILE A 109 -7.41 4.56 8.82
C ILE A 109 -6.13 4.70 9.62
N PHE A 110 -5.95 3.81 10.59
CA PHE A 110 -4.74 3.66 11.40
C PHE A 110 -4.17 2.25 11.21
N ILE A 111 -2.84 2.13 11.25
CA ILE A 111 -2.16 0.84 11.20
C ILE A 111 -1.29 0.73 12.45
N ASP A 112 -1.62 -0.20 13.33
CA ASP A 112 -0.86 -0.49 14.54
C ASP A 112 0.06 -1.69 14.29
N PHE A 113 1.33 -1.55 14.65
CA PHE A 113 2.28 -2.64 14.74
C PHE A 113 2.13 -3.33 16.11
N MET A 114 2.06 -4.65 16.10
CA MET A 114 1.86 -5.46 17.29
C MET A 114 2.78 -6.68 17.29
N GLN A 115 3.26 -7.06 18.46
CA GLN A 115 4.02 -8.31 18.65
C GLN A 115 3.08 -9.51 18.79
N ASN A 116 1.88 -9.29 19.33
CA ASN A 116 0.80 -10.27 19.34
C ASN A 116 -0.52 -9.51 19.51
N PRO A 117 -1.69 -10.15 19.41
CA PRO A 117 -2.98 -9.46 19.49
C PRO A 117 -3.19 -8.59 20.75
N ASN A 118 -2.39 -8.79 21.81
CA ASN A 118 -2.48 -8.07 23.08
C ASN A 118 -1.27 -7.17 23.40
N VAL A 119 -0.20 -7.19 22.58
CA VAL A 119 1.03 -6.43 22.83
C VAL A 119 1.23 -5.45 21.67
N TYR A 120 0.82 -4.21 21.91
CA TYR A 120 1.01 -3.07 21.02
C TYR A 120 2.47 -2.60 21.05
N ILE A 121 3.02 -2.31 19.87
CA ILE A 121 4.36 -1.73 19.70
C ILE A 121 4.20 -0.23 19.43
N LYS A 122 3.57 0.10 18.29
CA LYS A 122 3.49 1.48 17.79
C LYS A 122 2.40 1.63 16.72
N THR A 123 1.75 2.79 16.66
CA THR A 123 0.90 3.19 15.54
C THR A 123 1.77 3.83 14.47
N LEU A 124 1.51 3.48 13.22
CA LEU A 124 2.07 4.16 12.07
C LEU A 124 1.49 5.58 12.01
N GLU A 125 2.27 6.56 12.48
CA GLU A 125 1.92 7.97 12.40
C GLU A 125 2.09 8.45 10.96
N ILE A 126 1.01 9.00 10.38
CA ILE A 126 0.99 9.50 9.00
C ILE A 126 0.50 10.94 9.08
N ASP A 127 1.31 11.86 8.57
CA ASP A 127 0.98 13.28 8.47
C ASP A 127 0.97 13.70 6.99
N PRO A 128 -0.19 14.06 6.42
CA PRO A 128 -1.50 14.12 7.06
C PRO A 128 -2.12 12.74 7.32
N GLU A 129 -3.03 12.65 8.30
CA GLU A 129 -3.78 11.42 8.58
C GLU A 129 -4.45 10.86 7.32
N ILE A 130 -4.58 9.53 7.24
CA ILE A 130 -5.30 8.89 6.14
C ILE A 130 -6.79 9.14 6.34
N ASN A 131 -7.32 10.16 5.67
CA ASN A 131 -8.75 10.44 5.62
C ASN A 131 -9.33 10.01 4.26
N ILE A 132 -10.31 9.10 4.31
CA ILE A 132 -11.07 8.66 3.15
C ILE A 132 -12.41 9.41 3.15
N PRO A 133 -12.74 10.13 2.06
CA PRO A 133 -13.93 10.96 2.01
C PRO A 133 -15.21 10.13 2.12
N ALA A 134 -16.27 10.76 2.63
CA ALA A 134 -17.60 10.17 2.70
C ALA A 134 -18.15 9.83 1.30
N ALA A 135 -18.88 8.72 1.20
CA ALA A 135 -19.65 8.39 0.02
C ALA A 135 -20.85 9.34 -0.14
N SER A 136 -21.19 9.70 -1.38
CA SER A 136 -22.39 10.49 -1.65
C SER A 136 -23.63 9.62 -1.71
N ILE A 137 -24.73 10.07 -1.11
CA ILE A 137 -26.02 9.34 -1.10
C ILE A 137 -27.13 10.10 -1.82
N ASN A 138 -28.13 9.36 -2.30
CA ASN A 138 -29.38 9.96 -2.78
C ASN A 138 -30.39 10.18 -1.64
N ASN A 139 -31.57 10.72 -1.97
CA ASN A 139 -32.66 10.96 -1.03
C ASN A 139 -33.32 9.69 -0.48
N GLN A 140 -32.86 8.50 -0.89
CA GLN A 140 -33.28 7.20 -0.39
C GLN A 140 -32.22 6.55 0.51
N GLY A 141 -31.08 7.21 0.71
CA GLY A 141 -29.95 6.69 1.49
C GLY A 141 -29.07 5.70 0.71
N GLU A 142 -29.24 5.55 -0.60
CA GLU A 142 -28.42 4.66 -1.41
C GLU A 142 -27.14 5.37 -1.86
N ILE A 143 -26.00 4.64 -1.88
CA ILE A 143 -24.73 5.17 -2.37
C ILE A 143 -24.83 5.48 -3.87
N THR A 144 -24.44 6.69 -4.26
CA THR A 144 -24.41 7.15 -5.65
C THR A 144 -22.99 7.31 -6.18
N ILE A 145 -22.06 7.70 -5.32
CA ILE A 145 -20.64 7.92 -5.66
C ILE A 145 -19.79 7.43 -4.49
N SER A 146 -18.86 6.53 -4.79
CA SER A 146 -17.70 6.24 -3.95
C SER A 146 -16.43 6.54 -4.76
N GLN A 147 -15.32 6.81 -4.07
CA GLN A 147 -14.05 7.12 -4.69
C GLN A 147 -12.99 6.14 -4.17
N PRO A 148 -12.28 5.42 -5.06
CA PRO A 148 -11.17 4.60 -4.63
C PRO A 148 -10.04 5.49 -4.12
N PHE A 149 -9.45 5.08 -3.02
CA PHE A 149 -8.32 5.70 -2.37
C PHE A 149 -7.12 4.76 -2.44
N VAL A 150 -5.97 5.24 -2.90
CA VAL A 150 -4.72 4.47 -2.91
C VAL A 150 -3.59 5.35 -2.44
N GLN A 151 -2.82 4.86 -1.46
CA GLN A 151 -1.68 5.58 -0.92
C GLN A 151 -0.53 4.62 -0.57
N LEU A 152 0.68 5.03 -0.94
CA LEU A 152 1.91 4.43 -0.41
C LEU A 152 2.28 5.12 0.91
N ILE A 153 2.39 4.33 1.96
CA ILE A 153 2.69 4.78 3.31
C ILE A 153 4.08 4.27 3.68
N PRO A 154 5.08 5.14 3.87
CA PRO A 154 6.42 4.70 4.22
C PRO A 154 6.46 4.08 5.61
N VAL A 155 7.20 2.98 5.74
CA VAL A 155 7.54 2.37 7.04
C VAL A 155 9.00 2.70 7.33
N ASN A 156 9.27 3.23 8.52
CA ASN A 156 10.64 3.55 8.92
C ASN A 156 11.42 2.27 9.21
N ILE A 157 12.31 1.87 8.30
CA ILE A 157 13.13 0.65 8.44
C ILE A 157 14.21 0.78 9.51
N ASP A 158 14.56 2.01 9.92
CA ASP A 158 15.53 2.25 10.99
C ASP A 158 14.89 2.08 12.39
N ASP A 159 13.57 1.88 12.45
CA ASP A 159 12.85 1.57 13.69
C ASP A 159 12.97 0.05 13.98
N GLU A 160 14.09 -0.34 14.59
CA GLU A 160 14.42 -1.75 14.88
C GLU A 160 13.30 -2.45 15.66
N ASP A 161 12.59 -1.73 16.54
CA ASP A 161 11.48 -2.29 17.32
C ASP A 161 10.33 -2.74 16.42
N ILE A 162 10.00 -1.96 15.37
CA ILE A 162 8.99 -2.35 14.38
C ILE A 162 9.49 -3.56 13.59
N ILE A 163 10.70 -3.50 13.04
CA ILE A 163 11.19 -4.53 12.11
C ILE A 163 11.39 -5.88 12.80
N GLN A 164 11.92 -5.89 14.03
CA GLN A 164 12.26 -7.14 14.72
C GLN A 164 11.10 -7.73 15.52
N ASN A 165 10.20 -6.89 16.06
CA ASN A 165 9.19 -7.36 17.01
C ASN A 165 7.77 -7.39 16.46
N THR A 166 7.50 -6.87 15.25
CA THR A 166 6.16 -6.96 14.65
C THR A 166 5.91 -8.38 14.17
N ASP A 167 4.87 -9.01 14.71
CA ASP A 167 4.32 -10.27 14.21
C ASP A 167 2.90 -10.10 13.66
N PHE A 168 2.25 -8.98 13.96
CA PHE A 168 0.92 -8.63 13.50
C PHE A 168 0.81 -7.15 13.17
N ILE A 169 -0.05 -6.82 12.20
CA ILE A 169 -0.59 -5.47 12.05
C ILE A 169 -2.07 -5.47 12.40
N ARG A 170 -2.51 -4.43 13.10
CA ARG A 170 -3.93 -4.15 13.32
C ARG A 170 -4.31 -2.94 12.50
N VAL A 171 -5.27 -3.13 11.60
CA VAL A 171 -5.86 -2.02 10.84
C VAL A 171 -7.10 -1.56 11.56
N LEU A 172 -7.12 -0.28 11.95
CA LEU A 172 -8.27 0.34 12.57
C LEU A 172 -8.90 1.34 11.60
N ILE A 173 -10.21 1.23 11.43
CA ILE A 173 -11.00 2.17 10.64
C ILE A 173 -11.93 2.88 11.60
N ARG A 174 -11.75 4.18 11.76
CA ARG A 174 -12.60 5.04 12.59
C ARG A 174 -13.55 5.83 11.70
N ILE A 175 -14.85 5.72 11.95
CA ILE A 175 -15.85 6.57 11.31
C ILE A 175 -15.89 7.92 12.03
N THR A 176 -15.72 9.01 11.29
CA THR A 176 -15.82 10.40 11.75
C THR A 176 -16.85 11.17 10.91
N ASN A 177 -17.21 12.40 11.32
CA ASN A 177 -18.09 13.31 10.56
C ASN A 177 -19.36 12.64 10.00
N ARG A 178 -20.09 11.93 10.87
CA ARG A 178 -21.28 11.16 10.47
C ARG A 178 -22.45 12.06 10.16
N GLU A 179 -23.11 11.78 9.04
CA GLU A 179 -24.47 12.26 8.79
C GLU A 179 -25.50 11.31 9.43
N ILE A 180 -26.56 11.88 9.98
CA ILE A 180 -27.65 11.14 10.61
C ILE A 180 -28.96 11.58 9.97
N SER A 181 -29.60 10.67 9.25
CA SER A 181 -30.94 10.82 8.70
C SER A 181 -31.69 9.49 8.75
N ASP A 182 -33.02 9.52 8.65
CA ASP A 182 -33.84 8.31 8.68
C ASP A 182 -33.50 7.38 7.51
N GLU A 183 -33.17 7.94 6.35
CA GLU A 183 -32.77 7.23 5.14
C GLU A 183 -31.41 6.53 5.32
N ILE A 184 -30.45 7.20 5.96
CA ILE A 184 -29.15 6.61 6.31
C ILE A 184 -29.38 5.46 7.29
N ILE A 185 -30.17 5.67 8.34
CA ILE A 185 -30.45 4.67 9.38
C ILE A 185 -31.09 3.42 8.77
N ALA A 186 -32.05 3.61 7.85
CA ALA A 186 -32.73 2.51 7.16
C ALA A 186 -31.80 1.66 6.27
N ASN A 187 -30.67 2.22 5.84
CA ASN A 187 -29.70 1.55 4.96
C ASN A 187 -28.37 1.20 5.64
N LEU A 188 -28.25 1.34 6.97
CA LEU A 188 -26.98 1.11 7.68
C LEU A 188 -26.35 -0.27 7.41
N GLU A 189 -27.18 -1.31 7.24
CA GLU A 189 -26.70 -2.68 6.97
C GLU A 189 -26.08 -2.84 5.57
N ASN A 190 -26.36 -1.90 4.66
CA ASN A 190 -25.87 -1.92 3.29
C ASN A 190 -24.55 -1.15 3.11
N TYR A 191 -24.12 -0.40 4.12
CA TYR A 191 -22.86 0.37 4.06
C TYR A 191 -21.67 -0.47 4.53
N TYR A 192 -20.56 -0.32 3.82
CA TYR A 192 -19.32 -1.04 4.09
C TYR A 192 -18.10 -0.21 3.67
N CYS A 193 -16.91 -0.70 4.00
CA CYS A 193 -15.65 -0.17 3.50
C CYS A 193 -14.79 -1.34 3.05
N ASP A 194 -14.31 -1.28 1.82
CA ASP A 194 -13.30 -2.21 1.33
C ASP A 194 -11.93 -1.64 1.63
N CYS A 195 -11.04 -2.46 2.19
CA CYS A 195 -9.68 -2.06 2.50
C CYS A 195 -8.71 -3.20 2.21
N SER A 196 -7.60 -2.85 1.59
CA SER A 196 -6.53 -3.74 1.16
C SER A 196 -5.20 -3.12 1.52
N ILE A 197 -4.26 -3.93 1.99
CA ILE A 197 -2.89 -3.49 2.24
C ILE A 197 -1.93 -4.48 1.60
N GLY A 198 -1.01 -3.96 0.79
CA GLY A 198 0.18 -4.67 0.34
C GLY A 198 1.44 -4.13 1.00
N ILE A 199 2.52 -4.89 0.93
CA ILE A 199 3.88 -4.39 1.20
C ILE A 199 4.57 -4.17 -0.13
N LYS A 200 5.24 -3.02 -0.24
CA LYS A 200 6.27 -2.75 -1.23
C LYS A 200 7.62 -2.60 -0.54
N ALA A 201 8.63 -3.32 -1.03
CA ALA A 201 10.00 -3.18 -0.58
C ALA A 201 10.93 -2.91 -1.77
N GLU A 202 11.86 -1.98 -1.58
CA GLU A 202 13.02 -1.76 -2.45
C GLU A 202 14.22 -2.42 -1.76
N LEU A 203 14.81 -3.43 -2.40
CA LEU A 203 15.93 -4.17 -1.84
C LEU A 203 17.25 -3.70 -2.45
N GLN A 204 18.34 -3.81 -1.71
CA GLN A 204 19.69 -3.55 -2.19
C GLN A 204 20.55 -4.79 -1.94
N VAL A 205 20.56 -5.70 -2.91
CA VAL A 205 21.26 -6.98 -2.77
C VAL A 205 22.63 -6.91 -3.44
N PRO A 206 23.74 -7.15 -2.72
CA PRO A 206 25.05 -7.27 -3.34
C PRO A 206 25.12 -8.57 -4.15
N ILE A 207 25.48 -8.49 -5.44
CA ILE A 207 25.81 -9.68 -6.21
C ILE A 207 27.31 -9.94 -6.06
N ASN A 208 27.66 -11.05 -5.40
CA ASN A 208 29.03 -11.59 -5.31
C ASN A 208 29.29 -12.61 -6.41
#